data_AF-A0A819T9T7-F1
#
_entry.id   AF-A0A819T9T7-F1
#
_cell.length_a   1.000
_cell.length_b   1.000
_cell.length_c   1.000
_cell.angle_alpha   90.00
_cell.angle_beta   90.00
_cell.angle_gamma   90.00
#
_symmetry.space_group_name_H-M   'P 1'
#
loop_
_entity.id
_entity.type
_entity.pdbx_description
1 polymer ?
#
loop_
_entity_poly.entity_id
_entity_poly.type
_entity_poly.pdbx_seq_one_letter_code
_entity_poly.pdbx_strand_id
1 'polypeptide(L)'
;NPTYDSGSLGLNGTGVNIAVVDGRINQAMRFSGSSSYFYAYDVYSGKSFSVSLWINPSSIATCTVVQTSYGLYNYACHNLLGFYSTTGSTMQILVQGYY
;
A
#
# COMPACT_ATOMS: atom_id res chain seq x y z
N ASN A 1 8.50 1.60 15.08
CA ASN A 1 8.81 1.07 13.74
C ASN A 1 7.49 0.85 13.02
N PRO A 2 7.25 1.47 11.86
CA PRO A 2 5.98 1.40 11.13
C PRO A 2 5.62 0.02 10.56
N THR A 3 6.53 -0.97 10.63
CA THR A 3 6.24 -2.34 10.16
C THR A 3 5.68 -3.28 11.24
N TYR A 4 5.67 -2.86 12.51
CA TYR A 4 5.09 -3.66 13.60
C TYR A 4 3.60 -3.40 13.74
N ASP A 5 2.82 -4.48 13.79
CA ASP A 5 1.39 -4.42 14.06
C ASP A 5 1.15 -4.24 15.56
N SER A 6 0.46 -3.16 15.93
CA SER A 6 0.03 -2.91 17.30
C SER A 6 -1.33 -3.53 17.63
N GLY A 7 -1.98 -4.18 16.66
CA GLY A 7 -3.23 -4.91 16.82
C GLY A 7 -3.08 -6.24 17.55
N SER A 8 -4.21 -6.83 17.94
CA SER A 8 -4.25 -8.08 18.72
C SER A 8 -3.77 -9.32 17.96
N LEU A 9 -3.67 -9.23 16.62
CA LEU A 9 -3.26 -10.34 15.76
C LEU A 9 -1.74 -10.36 15.53
N GLY A 10 -1.03 -9.25 15.80
CA GLY A 10 0.43 -9.18 15.66
C GLY A 10 0.93 -9.45 14.24
N LEU A 11 0.13 -9.07 13.22
CA LEU A 11 0.43 -9.30 11.81
C LEU A 11 1.46 -8.29 11.30
N ASN A 12 2.69 -8.43 11.81
CA ASN A 12 3.82 -7.59 11.40
C ASN A 12 4.02 -7.69 9.89
N GLY A 13 4.30 -6.56 9.25
CA GLY A 13 4.63 -6.54 7.84
C GLY A 13 6.13 -6.45 7.58
N THR A 14 6.47 -6.60 6.31
CA THR A 14 7.84 -6.54 5.79
C THR A 14 7.93 -5.44 4.76
N GLY A 15 8.91 -4.55 4.96
CA GLY A 15 9.28 -3.54 3.98
C GLY A 15 10.41 -4.02 3.08
N VAL A 16 10.30 -3.75 1.79
CA VAL A 16 11.34 -4.01 0.77
C VAL A 16 11.75 -2.68 0.17
N ASN A 17 13.03 -2.36 0.21
CA ASN A 17 13.61 -1.10 -0.30
C ASN A 17 12.88 0.16 0.20
N ILE A 18 12.48 0.17 1.47
CA ILE A 18 11.85 1.33 2.12
C ILE A 18 12.84 2.04 3.04
N ALA A 19 12.62 3.34 3.25
CA ALA A 19 13.25 4.10 4.33
C ALA A 19 12.19 4.48 5.37
N VAL A 20 12.56 4.40 6.66
CA VAL A 20 11.74 4.97 7.74
C VAL A 20 12.09 6.44 7.88
N VAL A 21 11.09 7.30 7.79
CA VAL A 21 11.21 8.77 7.88
C VAL A 21 10.19 9.31 8.88
N ASP A 22 10.26 10.59 9.20
CA ASP A 22 9.19 11.24 9.99
C ASP A 22 7.89 11.30 9.17
N GLY A 23 6.78 10.95 9.83
CA GLY A 23 5.46 10.83 9.22
C GLY A 23 4.44 11.80 9.81
N ARG A 24 3.19 11.68 9.35
CA ARG A 24 2.05 12.43 9.93
C ARG A 24 1.96 12.22 11.45
N ILE A 25 2.17 10.98 11.90
CA ILE A 25 2.24 10.60 13.30
C ILE A 25 3.52 9.79 13.48
N ASN A 26 4.50 10.33 14.22
CA ASN A 26 5.80 9.72 14.47
C ASN A 26 6.54 9.36 13.16
N GLN A 27 6.39 8.12 12.68
CA GLN A 27 7.16 7.55 11.57
C GLN A 27 6.27 7.26 10.36
N ALA A 28 6.84 7.34 9.17
CA ALA A 28 6.26 6.89 7.90
C ALA A 28 7.25 6.01 7.14
N MET A 29 6.72 5.27 6.16
CA MET A 29 7.51 4.54 5.18
C MET A 29 7.63 5.39 3.91
N ARG A 30 8.87 5.67 3.50
CA ARG A 30 9.17 6.31 2.22
C ARG A 30 9.51 5.25 1.18
N PHE A 31 8.81 5.31 0.06
CA PHE A 31 8.97 4.47 -1.11
C PHE A 31 9.73 5.25 -2.18
N SER A 32 10.82 4.70 -2.72
CA SER A 32 11.66 5.35 -3.73
C SER A 32 11.83 4.45 -4.95
N GLY A 33 10.85 4.47 -5.84
CA GLY A 33 10.88 3.77 -7.12
C GLY A 33 9.96 2.54 -7.19
N SER A 34 10.06 1.81 -8.29
CA SER A 34 9.16 0.69 -8.62
C SER A 34 9.44 -0.60 -7.85
N SER A 35 10.58 -0.71 -7.19
CA SER A 35 11.00 -1.90 -6.42
C SER A 35 10.84 -1.73 -4.90
N SER A 36 10.17 -0.67 -4.44
CA SER A 36 9.90 -0.43 -3.02
C SER A 36 8.44 -0.72 -2.68
N TYR A 37 8.21 -1.57 -1.69
CA TYR A 37 6.87 -1.96 -1.25
C TYR A 37 6.86 -2.43 0.20
N PHE A 38 5.66 -2.47 0.78
CA PHE A 38 5.39 -3.06 2.08
C PHE A 38 4.30 -4.11 1.89
N TYR A 39 4.44 -5.26 2.56
CA TYR A 39 3.41 -6.28 2.57
C TYR A 39 3.22 -6.84 3.96
N ALA A 40 2.00 -7.28 4.25
CA ALA A 40 1.65 -8.08 5.42
C ALA A 40 0.76 -9.23 4.95
N TYR A 41 0.86 -10.36 5.64
CA TYR A 41 0.11 -11.57 5.30
C TYR A 41 -0.99 -11.83 6.33
N ASP A 42 -1.93 -12.71 5.97
CA ASP A 42 -3.09 -13.09 6.80
C ASP A 42 -4.01 -11.93 7.23
N VAL A 43 -3.92 -10.78 6.54
CA VAL A 43 -4.77 -9.60 6.78
C VAL A 43 -6.24 -9.86 6.37
N TYR A 44 -6.48 -10.85 5.50
CA TYR A 44 -7.80 -11.20 4.99
C TYR A 44 -8.11 -12.68 5.16
N SER A 45 -9.21 -12.99 5.85
CA SER A 45 -9.69 -14.35 6.10
C SER A 45 -11.06 -14.65 5.47
N GLY A 46 -11.32 -14.14 4.25
CA GLY A 46 -12.61 -14.37 3.56
C GLY A 46 -13.77 -13.49 4.07
N LYS A 47 -13.49 -12.36 4.73
CA LYS A 47 -14.49 -11.44 5.29
C LYS A 47 -14.30 -10.03 4.75
N SER A 48 -15.38 -9.27 4.59
CA SER A 48 -15.31 -7.85 4.25
C SER A 48 -14.34 -7.11 5.16
N PHE A 49 -13.51 -6.26 4.56
CA PHE A 49 -12.49 -5.47 5.27
C PHE A 49 -12.54 -4.02 4.80
N SER A 50 -11.88 -3.15 5.55
CA SER A 50 -11.66 -1.76 5.19
C SER A 50 -10.18 -1.43 5.35
N VAL A 51 -9.71 -0.47 4.55
CA VAL A 51 -8.32 0.02 4.62
C VAL A 51 -8.37 1.52 4.86
N SER A 52 -7.57 2.00 5.80
CA SER A 52 -7.37 3.43 6.06
C SER A 52 -5.88 3.74 6.12
N LEU A 53 -5.47 4.80 5.45
CA LEU A 53 -4.06 5.21 5.40
C LEU A 53 -3.91 6.69 5.10
N TRP A 54 -2.76 7.25 5.50
CA TRP A 54 -2.31 8.58 5.10
C TRP A 54 -1.21 8.44 4.04
N ILE A 55 -1.33 9.16 2.94
CA ILE A 55 -0.37 9.14 1.83
C ILE A 55 0.05 10.54 1.45
N ASN A 56 1.31 10.68 1.03
CA ASN A 56 1.90 11.95 0.59
C ASN A 56 2.71 11.73 -0.70
N PRO A 57 2.05 11.67 -1.87
CA PRO A 57 2.75 11.52 -3.15
C PRO A 57 3.62 12.74 -3.46
N SER A 58 4.87 12.51 -3.86
CA SER A 58 5.80 13.60 -4.24
C SER A 58 5.74 13.99 -5.71
N SER A 59 5.01 13.24 -6.53
CA SER A 59 4.85 13.50 -7.96
C SER A 59 3.47 13.04 -8.45
N ILE A 60 3.02 13.64 -9.56
CA ILE A 60 1.78 13.30 -10.24
C ILE A 60 2.09 12.19 -11.25
N ALA A 61 1.81 10.94 -10.88
CA ALA A 61 2.04 9.78 -11.73
C ALA A 61 0.98 8.70 -11.46
N THR A 62 0.66 7.91 -12.49
CA THR A 62 -0.19 6.73 -12.32
C THR A 62 0.55 5.70 -11.46
N CYS A 63 -0.09 5.26 -10.38
CA CYS A 63 0.47 4.25 -9.48
C CYS A 63 -0.62 3.54 -8.68
N THR A 64 -0.30 2.36 -8.16
CA THR A 64 -1.14 1.66 -7.18
C THR A 64 -0.58 1.89 -5.78
N VAL A 65 -1.47 2.19 -4.84
CA VAL A 65 -1.14 2.42 -3.42
C VAL A 65 -1.44 1.19 -2.59
N VAL A 66 -2.55 0.50 -2.87
CA VAL A 66 -2.95 -0.73 -2.17
C VAL A 66 -3.22 -1.82 -3.19
N GLN A 67 -2.56 -2.95 -3.00
CA GLN A 67 -2.79 -4.19 -3.74
C GLN A 67 -3.21 -5.30 -2.79
N THR A 68 -4.04 -6.21 -3.28
CA THR A 68 -4.37 -7.47 -2.62
C THR A 68 -3.86 -8.64 -3.45
N SER A 69 -3.44 -9.71 -2.79
CA SER A 69 -3.06 -10.97 -3.43
C SER A 69 -3.60 -12.12 -2.59
N TYR A 70 -3.96 -13.21 -3.25
CA TYR A 70 -4.37 -14.45 -2.60
C TYR A 70 -3.19 -15.37 -2.25
N GLY A 71 -1.94 -14.98 -2.51
CA GLY A 71 -0.76 -15.78 -2.15
C GLY A 71 0.57 -15.02 -2.17
N LEU A 72 1.54 -15.54 -1.41
CA LEU A 72 2.87 -14.95 -1.19
C LEU A 72 3.75 -14.94 -2.45
N TYR A 73 3.49 -15.87 -3.38
CA TYR A 73 4.35 -16.15 -4.53
C TYR A 73 3.61 -16.09 -5.88
N ASN A 74 2.35 -15.67 -5.88
CA ASN A 74 1.59 -15.47 -7.11
C ASN A 74 1.75 -14.03 -7.59
N TYR A 75 2.09 -13.86 -8.87
CA TYR A 75 2.21 -12.55 -9.52
C TYR A 75 0.86 -11.84 -9.75
N ALA A 76 -0.25 -12.43 -9.28
CA ALA A 76 -1.59 -11.88 -9.44
C ALA A 76 -1.94 -10.95 -8.27
N CYS A 77 -1.31 -9.78 -8.26
CA CYS A 77 -1.74 -8.67 -7.42
C CYS A 77 -2.91 -7.94 -8.09
N HIS A 78 -3.99 -7.73 -7.34
CA HIS A 78 -5.12 -6.91 -7.77
C HIS A 78 -4.99 -5.52 -7.17
N ASN A 79 -5.09 -4.49 -8.01
CA ASN A 79 -5.11 -3.11 -7.55
C ASN A 79 -6.44 -2.85 -6.83
N LEU A 80 -6.38 -2.36 -5.60
CA LEU A 80 -7.57 -1.96 -4.83
C LEU A 80 -7.74 -0.44 -4.86
N LEU A 81 -6.65 0.30 -4.58
CA LEU A 81 -6.62 1.76 -4.50
C LEU A 81 -5.37 2.28 -5.20
N GLY A 82 -5.53 3.31 -6.03
CA GLY A 82 -4.42 3.96 -6.71
C GLY A 82 -4.73 5.37 -7.18
N PHE A 83 -3.76 5.94 -7.86
CA PHE A 83 -3.90 7.20 -8.59
C PHE A 83 -3.79 6.95 -10.08
N TYR A 84 -4.57 7.70 -10.85
CA TYR A 84 -4.54 7.65 -12.30
C TYR A 84 -4.39 9.05 -12.88
N SER A 85 -3.54 9.17 -13.90
CA SER A 85 -3.36 10.38 -14.70
C SER A 85 -3.03 10.01 -16.14
N THR A 86 -3.70 10.65 -17.09
CA THR A 86 -3.42 10.51 -18.53
C THR A 86 -2.42 11.54 -19.05
N THR A 87 -2.32 12.70 -18.39
CA THR A 87 -1.56 13.86 -18.87
C THR A 87 -0.47 14.33 -17.90
N GLY A 88 -0.44 13.81 -16.67
CA GLY A 88 0.47 14.26 -15.61
C GLY A 88 0.11 15.62 -14.99
N SER A 89 -0.96 16.27 -15.45
CA SER A 89 -1.39 17.59 -14.95
C SER A 89 -2.47 17.52 -13.88
N THR A 90 -3.26 16.45 -13.86
CA THR A 90 -4.29 16.18 -12.85
C THR A 90 -4.22 14.72 -12.42
N MET A 91 -4.65 14.43 -11.19
CA MET A 91 -4.76 13.06 -10.68
C MET A 91 -6.18 12.78 -10.23
N GLN A 92 -6.63 11.57 -10.51
CA GLN A 92 -7.85 11.00 -9.98
C GLN A 92 -7.50 9.91 -8.98
N ILE A 93 -8.36 9.75 -7.96
CA ILE A 93 -8.34 8.57 -7.10
C ILE A 93 -9.11 7.47 -7.84
N LEU A 94 -8.49 6.31 -8.01
CA LEU A 94 -9.09 5.14 -8.61
C LEU A 94 -9.29 4.07 -7.54
N VAL A 95 -10.51 3.53 -7.46
CA VAL A 95 -10.82 2.33 -6.68
C VAL A 95 -11.23 1.25 -7.66
N GLN A 96 -10.57 0.10 -7.61
CA GLN A 96 -10.87 -1.03 -8.47
C GLN A 96 -11.28 -2.23 -7.62
N GLY A 97 -12.48 -2.75 -7.89
CA GLY A 97 -12.91 -4.05 -7.41
C GLY A 97 -12.43 -5.13 -8.37
N TYR A 98 -12.02 -6.27 -7.81
CA TYR A 98 -11.88 -7.51 -8.58
C TYR A 98 -13.06 -8.40 -8.21
N TYR A 99 -13.75 -8.93 -9.22
CA TYR A 99 -14.89 -9.85 -9.08
C TYR A 99 -14.43 -11.29 -9.25
#